data_AF-A0A960U6X6-F1
#
_entry.id   AF-A0A960U6X6-F1
#
_cell.length_a   1.000
_cell.length_b   1.000
_cell.length_c   1.000
_cell.angle_alpha   90.00
_cell.angle_beta   90.00
_cell.angle_gamma   90.00
#
_symmetry.space_group_name_H-M   'P 1'
#
loop_
_entity.id
_entity.type
_entity.pdbx_description
1 polymer ?
#
loop_
_entity_poly.entity_id
_entity_poly.type
_entity_poly.pdbx_seq_one_letter_code
_entity_poly.pdbx_strand_id
1 'polypeptide(L)'
;MSPDFLRCTGDFCPIKEHCLRYTMLVAGRQDFFGKPPFHSETGTCDYYREDRPDAQRIQEVAYFFWQKEGCPQNKDLEFWLKAEHWLLALNRGEI
;
A
#
# COMPACT_ATOMS: atom_id res chain seq x y z
N MET A 1 -0.03 -14.21 9.18
CA MET A 1 -0.49 -13.39 10.32
C MET A 1 -1.47 -12.38 9.76
N SER A 2 -2.66 -12.26 10.34
CA SER A 2 -3.57 -11.18 9.97
C SER A 2 -2.96 -9.87 10.50
N PRO A 3 -2.87 -8.80 9.70
CA PRO A 3 -2.48 -7.51 10.23
C PRO A 3 -3.48 -7.07 11.31
N ASP A 4 -2.98 -6.72 12.49
CA ASP A 4 -3.76 -6.28 13.66
C ASP A 4 -4.28 -4.85 13.47
N PHE A 5 -5.16 -4.62 12.49
CA PHE A 5 -5.84 -3.33 12.37
C PHE A 5 -7.20 -3.41 11.70
N LEU A 6 -8.18 -2.69 12.27
CA LEU A 6 -9.57 -2.63 11.78
C LEU A 6 -9.70 -2.22 10.29
N ARG A 7 -10.51 -2.95 9.54
CA ARG A 7 -10.82 -2.63 8.14
C ARG A 7 -11.79 -1.46 8.04
N CYS A 8 -11.69 -0.72 6.94
CA CYS A 8 -12.57 0.38 6.59
C CYS A 8 -13.28 0.08 5.27
N THR A 9 -14.58 0.32 5.19
CA THR A 9 -15.37 0.19 3.96
C THR A 9 -15.08 1.33 2.97
N GLY A 10 -14.50 2.43 3.45
CA GLY A 10 -14.17 3.60 2.63
C GLY A 10 -15.39 4.44 2.23
N ASP A 11 -16.56 4.21 2.82
CA ASP A 11 -17.76 4.98 2.48
C ASP A 11 -17.51 6.47 2.72
N PHE A 12 -17.80 7.28 1.69
CA PHE A 12 -17.61 8.73 1.67
C PHE A 12 -16.16 9.22 1.92
N CYS A 13 -15.17 8.34 1.84
CA CYS A 13 -13.76 8.69 2.02
C CYS A 13 -13.07 8.92 0.64
N PRO A 14 -12.62 10.15 0.32
CA PRO A 14 -12.01 10.47 -0.98
C PRO A 14 -10.58 9.93 -1.12
N ILE A 15 -9.92 9.56 -0.03
CA ILE A 15 -8.53 9.07 0.00
C ILE A 15 -8.44 7.55 0.18
N LYS A 16 -9.56 6.82 0.06
CA LYS A 16 -9.62 5.39 0.36
C LYS A 16 -8.69 4.54 -0.50
N GLU A 17 -8.50 4.92 -1.77
CA GLU A 17 -7.66 4.18 -2.74
C GLU A 17 -6.15 4.24 -2.41
N HIS A 18 -5.76 5.05 -1.43
CA HIS A 18 -4.40 5.17 -0.90
C HIS A 18 -4.29 4.70 0.56
N CYS A 19 -5.34 4.08 1.09
CA CYS A 19 -5.41 3.68 2.49
C CYS A 19 -5.42 2.16 2.66
N LEU A 20 -4.43 1.59 3.35
CA LEU A 20 -4.31 0.14 3.60
C LEU A 20 -5.54 -0.47 4.26
N ARG A 21 -6.25 0.31 5.07
CA ARG A 21 -7.48 -0.16 5.74
C ARG A 21 -8.61 -0.46 4.76
N TYR A 22 -8.56 0.09 3.56
CA TYR A 22 -9.48 -0.17 2.46
C TYR A 22 -8.84 -1.07 1.40
N THR A 23 -7.60 -0.81 0.98
CA THR A 23 -7.00 -1.46 -0.20
C THR A 23 -6.47 -2.87 0.05
N MET A 24 -6.16 -3.23 1.30
CA MET A 24 -5.62 -4.55 1.61
C MET A 24 -6.63 -5.69 1.33
N LEU A 25 -6.12 -6.80 0.79
CA LEU A 25 -6.89 -8.01 0.52
C LEU A 25 -7.37 -8.66 1.82
N VAL A 26 -8.62 -9.14 1.81
CA VAL A 26 -9.25 -9.79 2.97
C VAL A 26 -8.99 -11.30 2.89
N ALA A 27 -8.12 -11.79 3.78
CA ALA A 27 -7.97 -13.23 4.04
C ALA A 27 -8.66 -13.61 5.36
N GLY A 28 -9.70 -14.44 5.28
CA GLY A 28 -10.41 -14.95 6.45
C GLY A 28 -11.30 -13.92 7.16
N ARG A 29 -11.55 -14.16 8.46
CA ARG A 29 -12.36 -13.26 9.30
C ARG A 29 -11.58 -11.99 9.62
N GLN A 30 -12.21 -10.84 9.42
CA GLN A 30 -11.65 -9.52 9.74
C GLN A 30 -12.67 -8.70 10.53
N ASP A 31 -12.16 -7.80 11.38
CA ASP A 31 -12.97 -6.83 12.10
C ASP A 31 -12.99 -5.50 11.34
N PHE A 32 -14.14 -4.84 11.34
CA PHE A 32 -14.39 -3.59 10.62
C PHE A 32 -14.74 -2.49 11.61
N PHE A 33 -14.47 -1.24 11.23
CA PHE A 33 -15.11 -0.13 11.92
C PHE A 33 -16.63 -0.22 11.76
N GLY A 34 -17.36 0.01 12.86
CA GLY A 34 -18.81 0.11 12.79
C GLY A 34 -19.30 1.29 11.94
N LYS A 35 -18.49 2.35 11.82
CA LYS A 35 -18.69 3.50 10.92
C LYS A 35 -17.34 3.97 10.36
N PRO A 36 -17.25 4.45 9.11
CA PRO A 36 -16.01 4.97 8.55
C PRO A 36 -15.42 6.10 9.44
N PRO A 37 -14.11 6.07 9.74
CA PRO A 37 -13.46 7.06 10.60
C PRO A 37 -13.08 8.36 9.87
N PHE A 38 -13.49 8.53 8.61
CA PHE A 38 -13.18 9.74 7.86
C PHE A 38 -14.11 10.89 8.27
N HIS A 39 -13.51 12.03 8.62
CA HIS A 39 -14.20 13.25 9.00
C HIS A 39 -14.35 14.15 7.76
N SER A 40 -15.54 14.17 7.16
CA SER A 40 -15.80 14.95 5.94
C SER A 40 -15.73 16.46 6.16
N GLU A 41 -16.02 16.93 7.37
CA GLU A 41 -16.00 18.36 7.73
C GLU A 41 -14.57 18.94 7.70
N THR A 42 -13.59 18.14 8.11
CA THR A 42 -12.18 18.53 8.20
C THR A 42 -11.33 17.95 7.07
N GLY A 43 -11.84 16.95 6.35
CA GLY A 43 -11.10 16.21 5.33
C GLY A 43 -10.02 15.29 5.89
N THR A 44 -10.13 14.87 7.16
CA THR A 44 -9.08 14.11 7.86
C THR A 44 -9.55 12.72 8.31
N CYS A 45 -8.60 11.83 8.60
CA CYS A 45 -8.86 10.51 9.17
C CYS A 45 -7.70 10.11 10.08
N ASP A 46 -7.94 10.03 11.39
CA ASP A 46 -6.91 9.67 12.38
C ASP A 46 -6.37 8.24 12.20
N TYR A 47 -7.12 7.42 11.45
CA TYR A 47 -6.79 6.04 11.16
C TYR A 47 -6.16 5.85 9.78
N TYR A 48 -5.87 6.93 9.03
CA TYR A 48 -5.22 6.85 7.73
C TYR A 48 -3.89 6.09 7.82
N ARG A 49 -3.69 5.20 6.85
CA ARG A 49 -2.48 4.40 6.68
C ARG A 49 -2.15 4.35 5.21
N GLU A 50 -1.12 5.10 4.81
CA GLU A 50 -0.61 5.11 3.45
C GLU A 50 -0.31 3.68 2.97
N ASP A 51 -0.80 3.33 1.78
CA ASP A 51 -0.52 2.03 1.17
C ASP A 51 0.67 2.05 0.23
N ARG A 52 1.03 3.23 -0.25
CA ARG A 52 2.21 3.39 -1.10
C ARG A 52 3.49 3.22 -0.29
N PRO A 53 4.47 2.48 -0.83
CA PRO A 53 5.80 2.42 -0.24
C PRO A 53 6.49 3.78 -0.34
N ASP A 54 7.37 4.07 0.61
CA ASP A 54 8.24 5.24 0.53
C ASP A 54 9.34 5.05 -0.52
N ALA A 55 9.91 6.18 -0.97
CA ALA A 55 10.92 6.21 -2.02
C ALA A 55 12.20 5.43 -1.66
N GLN A 56 12.61 5.42 -0.38
CA GLN A 56 13.79 4.69 0.06
C GLN A 56 13.58 3.19 -0.10
N ARG A 57 12.40 2.71 0.28
CA ARG A 57 12.04 1.31 0.14
C ARG A 57 11.95 0.87 -1.32
N ILE A 58 11.38 1.71 -2.19
CA ILE A 58 11.36 1.46 -3.63
C ILE A 58 12.78 1.36 -4.17
N GLN A 59 13.68 2.28 -3.80
CA GLN A 59 15.06 2.27 -4.25
C GLN A 59 15.80 0.99 -3.87
N GLU A 60 15.65 0.50 -2.64
CA GLU A 60 16.28 -0.73 -2.16
C GLU A 60 15.84 -1.96 -2.98
N VAL A 61 14.53 -2.09 -3.22
CA VAL A 61 13.97 -3.22 -3.97
C VAL A 61 14.29 -3.12 -5.46
N ALA A 62 14.26 -1.91 -6.02
CA ALA A 62 14.65 -1.64 -7.41
C ALA A 62 16.11 -2.04 -7.64
N TYR A 63 17.00 -1.66 -6.73
CA TYR A 63 18.41 -2.03 -6.76
C TYR A 63 18.59 -3.55 -6.71
N PHE A 64 17.87 -4.23 -5.82
CA PHE A 64 17.90 -5.69 -5.73
C PHE A 64 17.46 -6.36 -7.05
N PHE A 65 16.36 -5.91 -7.67
CA PHE A 65 15.91 -6.45 -8.95
C PHE A 65 16.91 -6.17 -10.08
N TRP A 66 17.48 -4.97 -10.12
CA TRP A 66 18.50 -4.60 -11.10
C TRP A 66 19.76 -5.47 -11.00
N GLN A 67 20.24 -5.70 -9.77
CA GLN A 67 21.38 -6.60 -9.53
C GLN A 67 21.08 -8.04 -9.96
N LYS A 68 19.88 -8.54 -9.65
CA LYS A 68 19.42 -9.90 -10.03
C LYS A 68 19.40 -10.11 -11.55
N GLU A 69 19.11 -9.06 -12.31
CA GLU A 69 19.06 -9.09 -13.77
C GLU A 69 20.42 -8.77 -14.44
N GLY A 70 21.50 -8.71 -13.67
CA GLY A 70 22.86 -8.55 -14.22
C GLY A 70 23.26 -7.10 -14.51
N CYS A 71 22.66 -6.14 -13.79
CA CYS A 71 23.04 -4.73 -13.83
C CYS A 71 22.92 -4.07 -15.22
N PRO A 72 21.80 -4.23 -15.95
CA PRO A 72 21.65 -3.64 -17.28
C PRO A 72 21.64 -2.10 -17.23
N GLN A 73 22.18 -1.46 -18.26
CA GLN A 73 22.21 0.01 -18.37
C GLN A 73 20.85 0.58 -18.83
N ASN A 74 20.56 1.83 -18.44
CA ASN A 74 19.39 2.62 -18.89
C ASN A 74 18.02 1.96 -18.61
N LYS A 75 17.91 1.21 -17.51
CA LYS A 75 16.67 0.54 -17.06
C LYS A 75 16.22 0.97 -15.66
N ASP A 76 16.81 2.04 -15.14
CA ASP A 76 16.54 2.58 -13.80
C ASP A 76 15.05 2.82 -13.54
N LEU A 77 14.34 3.49 -14.47
CA LEU A 77 12.90 3.72 -14.35
C LEU A 77 12.09 2.42 -14.37
N GLU A 78 12.47 1.45 -15.22
CA GLU A 78 11.78 0.16 -15.30
C GLU A 78 11.88 -0.60 -13.96
N PHE A 79 13.05 -0.64 -13.35
CA PHE A 79 13.25 -1.29 -12.05
C PHE A 79 12.58 -0.53 -10.91
N TRP A 80 12.54 0.80 -10.97
CA TRP A 80 11.79 1.61 -10.01
C TRP A 80 10.30 1.25 -10.02
N LEU A 81 9.66 1.30 -11.20
CA LEU A 81 8.23 0.99 -11.35
C LEU A 81 7.92 -0.46 -10.98
N LYS A 82 8.82 -1.40 -11.35
CA LYS A 82 8.69 -2.81 -10.96
C LYS A 82 8.73 -2.98 -9.44
N ALA A 83 9.63 -2.28 -8.75
CA ALA A 83 9.74 -2.31 -7.30
C ALA A 83 8.54 -1.67 -6.60
N GLU A 84 8.10 -0.50 -7.07
CA GLU A 84 6.92 0.20 -6.56
C GLU A 84 5.67 -0.69 -6.67
N HIS A 85 5.44 -1.28 -7.85
CA HIS A 85 4.29 -2.16 -8.07
C HIS A 85 4.34 -3.41 -7.19
N TRP A 86 5.52 -4.04 -7.07
CA TRP A 86 5.70 -5.22 -6.22
C TRP A 86 5.47 -4.90 -4.73
N LEU A 87 6.01 -3.78 -4.25
CA LEU A 87 5.84 -3.32 -2.87
C LEU A 87 4.39 -2.94 -2.56
N LEU A 88 3.69 -2.28 -3.50
CA LEU A 88 2.28 -1.96 -3.33
C LEU A 88 1.43 -3.22 -3.23
N ALA A 89 1.66 -4.21 -4.11
CA ALA A 89 0.99 -5.50 -4.07
C ALA A 89 1.28 -6.24 -2.74
N LEU A 90 2.54 -6.21 -2.28
CA LEU A 90 2.93 -6.77 -0.99
C LEU A 90 2.21 -6.08 0.18
N ASN A 91 2.20 -4.74 0.20
CA ASN A 91 1.52 -3.95 1.23
C ASN A 91 0.02 -4.26 1.28
N ARG A 92 -0.59 -4.50 0.11
CA ARG A 92 -1.99 -4.90 -0.02
C ARG A 92 -2.24 -6.39 0.22
N GLY A 93 -1.20 -7.21 0.37
CA GLY A 93 -1.33 -8.65 0.59
C GLY A 93 -1.84 -9.42 -0.64
N GLU A 94 -1.51 -8.95 -1.84
CA GLU A 94 -1.91 -9.54 -3.11
C GLU A 94 -0.95 -10.64 -3.60
N ILE A 95 0.24 -10.74 -2.99
CA ILE A 95 1.32 -11.68 -3.33
C ILE A 95 1.99 -12.26 -2.09
#